data_AF-A0A958A1G0-F1
#
_entry.id   AF-A0A958A1G0-F1
#
_cell.length_a   1.000
_cell.length_b   1.000
_cell.length_c   1.000
_cell.angle_alpha   90.00
_cell.angle_beta   90.00
_cell.angle_gamma   90.00
#
_symmetry.space_group_name_H-M   'P 1'
#
loop_
_entity.id
_entity.type
_entity.pdbx_description
1 polymer ?
#
loop_
_entity_poly.entity_id
_entity_poly.type
_entity_poly.pdbx_seq_one_letter_code
_entity_poly.pdbx_strand_id
1 'polypeptide(L)'
;MTTASTQVPLVRALDRLRHTFWQRRVLHWIVRAMWLALLVPTIIMVGYLWWGWQIPWQVWLPLMLLVGLMSMGWSLRPINLQRMTHRLDRLMGLRSQLVTALEVSSHTNAPAYAENPVSEQLIHDAVSATVNLRRKVKFLGRGFWLEFNMLIGVAFVLGALLVLDLLSPRLPTEPLFELPPLGLEPDAEEVIPPDPVLNPPLPDQLQSLSQQQIQAALQALADALRDQAASRAISEAIDRGDLGGAAEEMRRLADRLGELSGQAQQELGQSLQEAAENIGGEAPPFTDPLQSGNEALQTGNLPGATQALEDLAELLDTIEESDSPDESQSESQSQSDQPADSGSEPGESGQGDQQGGGDGAGEGNEGGEGDQPLGEEEERLPIDGDPLELESDLDLEDRVLQPSELDAQTDDDRRTSDSPFARQPLNASSDDLGPDPLSYPWDKRDIIRQYFTP
;
A
#
# COMPACT_ATOMS: atom_id res chain seq x y z
N MET A 1 -67.65 15.66 10.60
CA MET A 1 -67.23 14.84 11.76
C MET A 1 -66.36 13.71 11.24
N THR A 2 -65.05 13.94 11.17
CA THR A 2 -64.06 12.90 10.89
C THR A 2 -63.98 12.02 12.12
N THR A 3 -64.46 10.78 12.02
CA THR A 3 -64.29 9.78 13.08
C THR A 3 -62.78 9.55 13.24
N ALA A 4 -62.23 9.99 14.38
CA ALA A 4 -60.84 9.71 14.72
C ALA A 4 -60.70 8.19 14.87
N SER A 5 -60.23 7.52 13.82
CA SER A 5 -59.98 6.09 13.84
C SER A 5 -59.02 5.80 14.99
N THR A 6 -59.50 5.06 15.97
CA THR A 6 -58.72 4.70 17.15
C THR A 6 -57.70 3.66 16.72
N GLN A 7 -56.61 4.11 16.08
CA GLN A 7 -55.54 3.21 15.65
C GLN A 7 -55.05 2.40 16.85
N VAL A 8 -54.99 1.07 16.69
CA VAL A 8 -54.55 0.13 17.73
C VAL A 8 -53.17 0.57 18.26
N PRO A 9 -52.95 0.62 19.59
CA PRO A 9 -51.70 1.11 20.19
C PRO A 9 -50.45 0.38 19.66
N LEU A 10 -50.59 -0.91 19.29
CA LEU A 10 -49.54 -1.71 18.68
C LEU A 10 -49.05 -1.14 17.34
N VAL A 11 -49.96 -0.74 16.44
CA VAL A 11 -49.60 -0.18 15.13
C VAL A 11 -48.82 1.12 15.30
N ARG A 12 -49.24 1.98 16.24
CA ARG A 12 -48.52 3.23 16.55
C ARG A 12 -47.13 2.95 17.14
N ALA A 13 -46.99 1.94 17.99
CA ALA A 13 -45.71 1.54 18.56
C ALA A 13 -44.76 1.01 17.47
N LEU A 14 -45.26 0.16 16.56
CA LEU A 14 -44.51 -0.37 15.43
C LEU A 14 -44.12 0.73 14.42
N ASP A 15 -44.99 1.70 14.17
CA ASP A 15 -44.67 2.83 13.28
C ASP A 15 -43.58 3.73 13.86
N ARG A 16 -43.64 4.03 15.17
CA ARG A 16 -42.55 4.75 15.85
C ARG A 16 -41.25 3.98 15.78
N LEU A 17 -41.29 2.67 15.99
CA LEU A 17 -40.13 1.80 15.90
C LEU A 17 -39.57 1.83 14.47
N ARG A 18 -40.42 1.67 13.45
CA ARG A 18 -40.08 1.76 12.03
C ARG A 18 -39.38 3.08 11.71
N HIS A 19 -39.91 4.21 12.18
CA HIS A 19 -39.30 5.52 11.97
C HIS A 19 -37.90 5.60 12.60
N THR A 20 -37.72 5.11 13.83
CA THR A 20 -36.39 5.13 14.49
C THR A 20 -35.38 4.21 13.80
N PHE A 21 -35.80 3.05 13.32
CA PHE A 21 -34.95 2.14 12.53
C PHE A 21 -34.59 2.75 11.18
N TRP A 22 -35.56 3.38 10.52
CA TRP A 22 -35.34 4.05 9.25
C TRP A 22 -34.37 5.22 9.39
N GLN A 23 -34.53 6.09 10.40
CA GLN A 23 -33.59 7.18 10.68
C GLN A 23 -32.16 6.68 10.90
N ARG A 24 -31.98 5.64 11.72
CA ARG A 24 -30.65 5.07 11.98
C ARG A 24 -30.04 4.43 10.74
N ARG A 25 -30.86 3.72 9.97
CA ARG A 25 -30.45 3.11 8.71
C ARG A 25 -30.01 4.20 7.73
N VAL A 26 -30.83 5.22 7.53
CA VAL A 26 -30.50 6.38 6.68
C VAL A 26 -29.20 7.03 7.13
N LEU A 27 -29.03 7.29 8.44
CA LEU A 27 -27.79 7.86 8.96
C LEU A 27 -26.56 6.99 8.65
N HIS A 28 -26.66 5.68 8.91
CA HIS A 28 -25.59 4.73 8.61
C HIS A 28 -25.26 4.68 7.12
N TRP A 29 -26.26 4.72 6.25
CA TRP A 29 -26.06 4.78 4.81
C TRP A 29 -25.48 6.10 4.33
N ILE A 30 -25.85 7.24 4.93
CA ILE A 30 -25.24 8.54 4.64
C ILE A 30 -23.75 8.50 4.99
N VAL A 31 -23.40 8.01 6.19
CA VAL A 31 -21.99 7.83 6.59
C VAL A 31 -21.27 6.91 5.61
N ARG A 32 -21.91 5.79 5.22
CA ARG A 32 -21.35 4.84 4.26
C ARG A 32 -21.11 5.44 2.88
N ALA A 33 -22.09 6.16 2.35
CA ALA A 33 -21.99 6.87 1.09
C ALA A 33 -20.91 7.95 1.14
N MET A 34 -20.81 8.67 2.26
CA MET A 34 -19.83 9.74 2.45
C MET A 34 -18.39 9.21 2.46
N TRP A 35 -18.07 8.13 3.19
CA TRP A 35 -16.70 7.61 3.17
C TRP A 35 -16.37 6.92 1.85
N LEU A 36 -17.30 6.20 1.20
CA LEU A 36 -17.08 5.64 -0.13
C LEU A 36 -16.84 6.74 -1.17
N ALA A 37 -17.57 7.86 -1.08
CA ALA A 37 -17.38 9.00 -1.93
C ALA A 37 -16.00 9.66 -1.72
N LEU A 38 -15.52 9.74 -0.47
CA LEU A 38 -14.16 10.22 -0.15
C LEU A 38 -13.05 9.22 -0.52
N LEU A 39 -13.39 7.94 -0.67
CA LEU A 39 -12.43 6.91 -1.06
C LEU A 39 -11.99 7.08 -2.53
N VAL A 40 -12.88 7.55 -3.40
CA VAL A 40 -12.58 7.80 -4.81
C VAL A 40 -11.45 8.83 -5.00
N PRO A 41 -11.53 10.08 -4.47
CA PRO A 41 -10.46 11.05 -4.62
C PRO A 41 -9.19 10.62 -3.88
N THR A 42 -9.27 9.89 -2.77
CA THR A 42 -8.04 9.38 -2.11
C THR A 42 -7.27 8.41 -2.99
N ILE A 43 -7.93 7.44 -3.63
CA ILE A 43 -7.26 6.52 -4.58
C ILE A 43 -6.64 7.30 -5.75
N ILE A 44 -7.39 8.25 -6.33
CA ILE A 44 -6.90 9.06 -7.46
C ILE A 44 -5.70 9.90 -7.04
N MET A 45 -5.69 10.46 -5.83
CA MET A 45 -4.57 11.25 -5.31
C MET A 45 -3.33 10.38 -5.09
N VAL A 46 -3.49 9.16 -4.56
CA VAL A 46 -2.38 8.20 -4.46
C VAL A 46 -1.81 7.88 -5.84
N GLY A 47 -2.66 7.64 -6.83
CA GLY A 47 -2.24 7.41 -8.21
C GLY A 47 -1.55 8.62 -8.84
N TYR A 48 -2.04 9.84 -8.57
CA TYR A 48 -1.39 11.08 -8.98
C TYR A 48 0.04 11.17 -8.41
N LEU A 49 0.21 10.85 -7.13
CA LEU A 49 1.49 10.98 -6.45
C LEU A 49 2.53 9.94 -6.91
N TRP A 50 2.08 8.72 -7.26
CA TRP A 50 2.96 7.63 -7.68
C TRP A 50 3.24 7.60 -9.19
N TRP A 51 2.24 7.90 -10.04
CA TRP A 51 2.33 7.80 -11.49
C TRP A 51 2.31 9.15 -12.22
N GLY A 52 2.19 10.27 -11.50
CA GLY A 52 2.06 11.59 -12.12
C GLY A 52 0.74 11.79 -12.89
N TRP A 53 -0.29 10.99 -12.61
CA TRP A 53 -1.58 11.03 -13.32
C TRP A 53 -2.37 12.31 -13.04
N GLN A 54 -2.25 13.28 -13.92
CA GLN A 54 -3.00 14.54 -13.82
C GLN A 54 -4.45 14.36 -14.29
N ILE A 55 -5.28 13.69 -13.48
CA ILE A 55 -6.71 13.58 -13.77
C ILE A 55 -7.39 14.91 -13.41
N PRO A 56 -8.01 15.61 -14.38
CA PRO A 56 -8.67 16.87 -14.10
C PRO A 56 -9.84 16.65 -13.13
N TRP A 57 -10.06 17.61 -12.24
CA TRP A 57 -11.11 17.54 -11.20
C TRP A 57 -12.52 17.36 -11.75
N GLN A 58 -12.73 17.75 -13.00
CA GLN A 58 -13.96 17.61 -13.75
C GLN A 58 -14.35 16.13 -13.99
N VAL A 59 -13.37 15.21 -14.02
CA VAL A 59 -13.62 13.78 -14.30
C VAL A 59 -13.98 13.03 -13.02
N TRP A 60 -13.34 13.33 -11.88
CA TRP A 60 -13.57 12.54 -10.67
C TRP A 60 -14.73 13.05 -9.80
N LEU A 61 -15.11 14.34 -9.87
CA LEU A 61 -16.33 14.84 -9.21
C LEU A 61 -17.62 14.10 -9.62
N PRO A 62 -17.92 13.89 -10.93
CA PRO A 62 -19.12 13.15 -11.31
C PRO A 62 -19.04 11.68 -10.88
N LEU A 63 -17.85 11.08 -10.86
CA LEU A 63 -17.65 9.71 -10.36
C LEU A 63 -18.01 9.62 -8.86
N MET A 64 -17.52 10.56 -8.05
CA MET A 64 -17.83 10.65 -6.63
C MET A 64 -19.35 10.81 -6.41
N LEU A 65 -19.98 11.71 -7.16
CA LEU A 65 -21.41 11.97 -7.07
C LEU A 65 -22.23 10.74 -7.50
N LEU A 66 -21.81 10.03 -8.55
CA LEU A 66 -22.46 8.80 -9.02
C LEU A 66 -22.39 7.69 -7.97
N VAL A 67 -21.23 7.45 -7.36
CA VAL A 67 -21.06 6.47 -6.28
C VAL A 67 -21.92 6.84 -5.07
N GLY A 68 -21.93 8.13 -4.69
CA GLY A 68 -22.75 8.65 -3.61
C GLY A 68 -24.25 8.45 -3.86
N LEU A 69 -24.73 8.80 -5.05
CA LEU A 69 -26.14 8.64 -5.44
C LEU A 69 -26.55 7.17 -5.55
N MET A 70 -25.70 6.30 -6.09
CA MET A 70 -25.98 4.88 -6.20
C MET A 70 -26.11 4.24 -4.80
N SER A 71 -25.20 4.60 -3.89
CA SER A 71 -25.26 4.18 -2.48
C SER A 71 -26.53 4.71 -1.78
N MET A 72 -26.86 5.99 -1.99
CA MET A 72 -28.07 6.63 -1.45
C MET A 72 -29.36 6.00 -1.99
N GLY A 73 -29.41 5.72 -3.29
CA GLY A 73 -30.55 5.09 -3.95
C GLY A 73 -30.81 3.68 -3.42
N TRP A 74 -29.75 2.91 -3.16
CA TRP A 74 -29.87 1.58 -2.56
C TRP A 74 -30.38 1.64 -1.10
N SER A 75 -30.04 2.70 -0.38
CA SER A 75 -30.51 2.96 1.00
C SER A 75 -32.01 3.26 1.09
N LEU A 76 -32.55 4.00 0.11
CA LEU A 76 -33.95 4.44 0.08
C LEU A 76 -34.96 3.31 -0.16
N ARG A 77 -34.50 2.07 -0.41
CA ARG A 77 -35.39 0.94 -0.68
C ARG A 77 -36.33 0.71 0.52
N PRO A 78 -37.66 0.88 0.35
CA PRO A 78 -38.60 0.81 1.46
C PRO A 78 -38.61 -0.60 2.05
N ILE A 79 -38.49 -0.70 3.37
CA ILE A 79 -38.57 -1.99 4.07
C ILE A 79 -40.04 -2.33 4.25
N ASN A 80 -40.45 -3.48 3.72
CA ASN A 80 -41.79 -4.00 3.95
C ASN A 80 -41.95 -4.37 5.43
N LEU A 81 -43.02 -3.88 6.06
CA LEU A 81 -43.34 -4.04 7.48
C LEU A 81 -43.44 -5.52 7.88
N GLN A 82 -43.99 -6.37 6.99
CA GLN A 82 -44.07 -7.82 7.20
C GLN A 82 -42.71 -8.51 7.29
N ARG A 83 -41.76 -8.11 6.44
CA ARG A 83 -40.39 -8.67 6.49
C ARG A 83 -39.67 -8.24 7.76
N MET A 84 -39.96 -7.03 8.24
CA MET A 84 -39.37 -6.51 9.46
C MET A 84 -39.89 -7.25 10.69
N THR A 85 -41.20 -7.51 10.77
CA THR A 85 -41.77 -8.28 11.88
C THR A 85 -41.27 -9.71 11.89
N HIS A 86 -41.21 -10.41 10.75
CA HIS A 86 -40.61 -11.75 10.67
C HIS A 86 -39.15 -11.79 11.11
N ARG A 87 -38.34 -10.81 10.72
CA ARG A 87 -36.93 -10.74 11.13
C ARG A 87 -36.79 -10.47 12.63
N LEU A 88 -37.58 -9.54 13.16
CA LEU A 88 -37.59 -9.23 14.59
C LEU A 88 -37.99 -10.42 15.43
N ASP A 89 -39.01 -11.15 14.96
CA ASP A 89 -39.50 -12.35 15.59
C ASP A 89 -38.44 -13.46 15.61
N ARG A 90 -37.74 -13.69 14.49
CA ARG A 90 -36.61 -14.64 14.41
C ARG A 90 -35.43 -14.25 15.30
N LEU A 91 -35.08 -12.96 15.35
CA LEU A 91 -33.96 -12.46 16.17
C LEU A 91 -34.22 -12.56 17.68
N MET A 92 -35.49 -12.46 18.07
CA MET A 92 -35.88 -12.50 19.49
C MET A 92 -36.38 -13.88 19.92
N GLY A 93 -36.46 -14.85 19.01
CA GLY A 93 -37.00 -16.18 19.30
C GLY A 93 -38.50 -16.16 19.66
N LEU A 94 -39.25 -15.16 19.19
CA LEU A 94 -40.65 -14.92 19.60
C LEU A 94 -41.67 -15.88 18.95
N ARG A 95 -41.23 -16.95 18.26
CA ARG A 95 -42.08 -18.01 17.70
C ARG A 95 -43.36 -17.48 17.00
N SER A 96 -43.22 -16.51 16.12
CA SER A 96 -44.26 -15.81 15.36
C SER A 96 -45.23 -14.92 16.14
N GLN A 97 -45.05 -14.72 17.44
CA GLN A 97 -45.95 -13.92 18.29
C GLN A 97 -46.17 -12.50 17.75
N LEU A 98 -45.13 -11.83 17.24
CA LEU A 98 -45.26 -10.47 16.69
C LEU A 98 -46.03 -10.44 15.37
N VAL A 99 -45.88 -11.48 14.55
CA VAL A 99 -46.58 -11.60 13.27
C VAL A 99 -48.05 -11.89 13.51
N THR A 100 -48.36 -12.83 14.39
CA THR A 100 -49.73 -13.15 14.80
C THR A 100 -50.40 -11.95 15.47
N ALA A 101 -49.72 -11.25 16.38
CA ALA A 101 -50.27 -10.03 16.99
C ALA A 101 -50.54 -8.93 15.95
N LEU A 102 -49.69 -8.79 14.93
CA LEU A 102 -49.91 -7.85 13.83
C LEU A 102 -51.13 -8.25 13.00
N GLU A 103 -51.25 -9.52 12.62
CA GLU A 103 -52.41 -10.04 11.86
C GLU A 103 -53.71 -9.91 12.67
N VAL A 104 -53.70 -10.26 13.94
CA VAL A 104 -54.86 -10.09 14.83
C VAL A 104 -55.23 -8.60 14.94
N SER A 105 -54.23 -7.71 15.07
CA SER A 105 -54.47 -6.27 15.14
C SER A 105 -55.03 -5.67 13.84
N SER A 106 -54.67 -6.21 12.66
CA SER A 106 -55.23 -5.75 11.39
C SER A 106 -56.68 -6.19 11.21
N HIS A 107 -57.06 -7.32 11.78
CA HIS A 107 -58.42 -7.86 11.76
C HIS A 107 -59.32 -7.34 12.89
N THR A 108 -58.78 -6.58 13.86
CA THR A 108 -59.53 -6.06 15.03
C THR A 108 -60.65 -5.07 14.64
N ASN A 109 -60.64 -4.53 13.42
CA ASN A 109 -61.76 -3.73 12.91
C ASN A 109 -63.03 -4.56 12.63
N ALA A 110 -62.94 -5.89 12.65
CA ALA A 110 -64.10 -6.77 12.55
C ALA A 110 -64.74 -6.95 13.94
N PRO A 111 -66.05 -6.64 14.11
CA PRO A 111 -66.72 -6.65 15.41
C PRO A 111 -66.70 -8.02 16.12
N ALA A 112 -66.52 -9.11 15.38
CA ALA A 112 -66.42 -10.47 15.93
C ALA A 112 -65.13 -10.74 16.74
N TYR A 113 -64.08 -9.93 16.56
CA TYR A 113 -62.78 -10.14 17.22
C TYR A 113 -62.54 -9.20 18.42
N ALA A 114 -63.41 -8.23 18.64
CA ALA A 114 -63.26 -7.22 19.68
C ALA A 114 -63.45 -7.77 21.11
N GLU A 115 -64.04 -8.97 21.28
CA GLU A 115 -64.38 -9.53 22.59
C GLU A 115 -63.49 -10.72 23.03
N ASN A 116 -62.40 -11.02 22.31
CA ASN A 116 -61.54 -12.15 22.69
C ASN A 116 -60.45 -11.72 23.70
N PRO A 117 -60.49 -12.17 24.97
CA PRO A 117 -59.48 -11.77 25.98
C PRO A 117 -58.06 -12.26 25.62
N VAL A 118 -57.94 -13.31 24.80
CA VAL A 118 -56.64 -13.83 24.36
C VAL A 118 -55.97 -12.88 23.37
N SER A 119 -56.73 -12.19 22.50
CA SER A 119 -56.15 -11.21 21.57
C SER A 119 -55.64 -9.98 22.32
N GLU A 120 -56.33 -9.55 23.38
CA GLU A 120 -55.86 -8.46 24.24
C GLU A 120 -54.53 -8.81 24.93
N GLN A 121 -54.42 -10.02 25.49
CA GLN A 121 -53.18 -10.46 26.14
C GLN A 121 -52.03 -10.60 25.14
N LEU A 122 -52.27 -11.16 23.95
CA LEU A 122 -51.26 -11.24 22.88
C LEU A 122 -50.77 -9.85 22.44
N ILE A 123 -51.67 -8.87 22.33
CA ILE A 123 -51.31 -7.49 22.00
C ILE A 123 -50.48 -6.88 23.13
N HIS A 124 -50.85 -7.10 24.39
CA HIS A 124 -50.11 -6.61 25.55
C HIS A 124 -48.69 -7.18 25.61
N ASP A 125 -48.54 -8.49 25.40
CA ASP A 125 -47.24 -9.16 25.40
C ASP A 125 -46.36 -8.71 24.22
N ALA A 126 -46.95 -8.55 23.04
CA ALA A 126 -46.27 -7.98 21.87
C ALA A 126 -45.76 -6.56 22.14
N VAL A 127 -46.58 -5.70 22.77
CA VAL A 127 -46.16 -4.33 23.14
C VAL A 127 -45.00 -4.38 24.12
N SER A 128 -45.06 -5.19 25.18
CA SER A 128 -43.96 -5.30 26.15
C SER A 128 -42.65 -5.80 25.51
N ALA A 129 -42.74 -6.77 24.58
CA ALA A 129 -41.61 -7.25 23.79
C ALA A 129 -40.99 -6.13 22.94
N THR A 130 -41.81 -5.27 22.31
CA THR A 130 -41.30 -4.13 21.54
C THR A 130 -40.57 -3.08 22.40
N VAL A 131 -41.00 -2.88 23.65
CA VAL A 131 -40.33 -1.97 24.59
C VAL A 131 -38.96 -2.53 25.00
N ASN A 132 -38.88 -3.82 25.29
CA ASN A 132 -37.61 -4.49 25.61
C ASN A 132 -36.64 -4.50 24.42
N LEU A 133 -37.16 -4.68 23.21
CA LEU A 133 -36.38 -4.60 21.98
C LEU A 133 -35.70 -3.23 21.82
N ARG A 134 -36.41 -2.12 22.12
CA ARG A 134 -35.85 -0.77 22.04
C ARG A 134 -34.58 -0.61 22.89
N ARG A 135 -34.51 -1.30 24.03
CA ARG A 135 -33.32 -1.30 24.91
C ARG A 135 -32.17 -2.09 24.29
N LYS A 136 -32.42 -3.28 23.74
CA LYS A 136 -31.39 -4.11 23.05
C LYS A 136 -30.86 -3.45 21.78
N VAL A 137 -31.71 -2.76 21.01
CA VAL A 137 -31.32 -2.08 19.76
C VAL A 137 -30.34 -0.93 19.99
N LYS A 138 -30.19 -0.43 21.22
CA LYS A 138 -29.10 0.53 21.54
C LYS A 138 -27.70 -0.11 21.43
N PHE A 139 -27.57 -1.42 21.61
CA PHE A 139 -26.27 -2.12 21.56
C PHE A 139 -25.81 -2.50 20.15
N LEU A 140 -26.70 -2.50 19.15
CA LEU A 140 -26.32 -2.79 17.75
C LEU A 140 -25.50 -1.68 17.07
N GLY A 141 -25.05 -0.66 17.81
CA GLY A 141 -24.25 0.45 17.28
C GLY A 141 -22.81 0.10 16.87
N ARG A 142 -22.32 -1.11 17.13
CA ARG A 142 -20.92 -1.47 16.86
C ARG A 142 -20.56 -1.35 15.37
N GLY A 143 -21.46 -1.77 14.48
CA GLY A 143 -21.26 -1.60 13.03
C GLY A 143 -21.27 -0.13 12.59
N PHE A 144 -22.08 0.72 13.22
CA PHE A 144 -22.06 2.17 12.95
C PHE A 144 -20.74 2.82 13.37
N TRP A 145 -20.20 2.44 14.53
CA TRP A 145 -18.91 2.95 15.00
C TRP A 145 -17.75 2.56 14.08
N LEU A 146 -17.74 1.33 13.54
CA LEU A 146 -16.73 0.92 12.56
C LEU A 146 -16.77 1.77 11.29
N GLU A 147 -17.96 1.97 10.69
CA GLU A 147 -18.12 2.80 9.49
C GLU A 147 -17.76 4.27 9.76
N PHE A 148 -18.07 4.78 10.95
CA PHE A 148 -17.68 6.13 11.36
C PHE A 148 -16.16 6.27 11.55
N ASN A 149 -15.50 5.25 12.11
CA ASN A 149 -14.05 5.21 12.20
C ASN A 149 -13.40 5.15 10.81
N MET A 150 -13.99 4.39 9.86
CA MET A 150 -13.53 4.37 8.47
C MET A 150 -13.65 5.75 7.80
N LEU A 151 -14.76 6.45 8.02
CA LEU A 151 -14.95 7.83 7.55
C LEU A 151 -13.83 8.75 8.06
N ILE A 152 -13.54 8.71 9.37
CA ILE A 152 -12.47 9.52 9.96
C ILE A 152 -11.11 9.13 9.38
N GLY A 153 -10.83 7.83 9.26
CA GLY A 153 -9.57 7.33 8.69
C GLY A 153 -9.34 7.80 7.25
N VAL A 154 -10.34 7.64 6.38
CA VAL A 154 -10.26 8.10 4.98
C VAL A 154 -10.12 9.62 4.90
N ALA A 155 -10.87 10.37 5.73
CA ALA A 155 -10.74 11.83 5.78
C ALA A 155 -9.34 12.28 6.26
N PHE A 156 -8.75 11.58 7.22
CA PHE A 156 -7.41 11.84 7.72
C PHE A 156 -6.34 11.55 6.64
N VAL A 157 -6.45 10.42 5.95
CA VAL A 157 -5.54 10.06 4.83
C VAL A 157 -5.66 11.08 3.70
N LEU A 158 -6.89 11.48 3.32
CA LEU A 158 -7.10 12.51 2.31
C LEU A 158 -6.47 13.84 2.74
N GLY A 159 -6.63 14.24 4.01
CA GLY A 159 -6.02 15.44 4.56
C GLY A 159 -4.50 15.39 4.50
N ALA A 160 -3.88 14.26 4.86
CA ALA A 160 -2.44 14.07 4.78
C ALA A 160 -1.92 14.16 3.34
N LEU A 161 -2.62 13.55 2.37
CA LEU A 161 -2.27 13.63 0.95
C LEU A 161 -2.39 15.07 0.41
N LEU A 162 -3.42 15.82 0.81
CA LEU A 162 -3.56 17.23 0.44
C LEU A 162 -2.47 18.11 1.03
N VAL A 163 -2.03 17.83 2.27
CA VAL A 163 -0.89 18.52 2.87
C VAL A 163 0.39 18.19 2.10
N LEU A 164 0.63 16.92 1.78
CA LEU A 164 1.79 16.49 0.98
C LEU A 164 1.84 17.16 -0.40
N ASP A 165 0.69 17.28 -1.07
CA ASP A 165 0.54 17.99 -2.34
C ASP A 165 0.83 19.50 -2.21
N LEU A 166 0.45 20.11 -1.09
CA LEU A 166 0.73 21.51 -0.80
C LEU A 166 2.21 21.77 -0.52
N LEU A 167 2.91 20.79 0.07
CA LEU A 167 4.36 20.84 0.31
C LEU A 167 5.18 20.47 -0.93
N SER A 168 4.59 19.78 -1.91
CA SER A 168 5.28 19.43 -3.15
C SER A 168 5.44 20.70 -3.99
N PRO A 169 6.68 21.18 -4.23
CA PRO A 169 6.90 22.38 -5.02
C PRO A 169 6.43 22.11 -6.45
N ARG A 170 5.22 22.58 -6.77
CA ARG A 170 4.74 22.59 -8.14
C ARG A 170 5.61 23.57 -8.88
N LEU A 171 6.55 23.03 -9.67
CA LEU A 171 7.25 23.81 -10.67
C LEU A 171 6.15 24.56 -11.44
N PRO A 172 6.16 25.91 -11.43
CA PRO A 172 5.18 26.67 -12.17
C PRO A 172 5.21 26.10 -13.57
N THR A 173 4.08 25.54 -14.00
CA THR A 173 3.87 25.18 -15.38
C THR A 173 3.79 26.53 -16.08
N GLU A 174 4.96 27.13 -16.33
CA GLU A 174 5.03 28.36 -17.07
C GLU A 174 4.27 28.07 -18.36
N PRO A 175 3.22 28.86 -18.67
CA PRO A 175 2.52 28.69 -19.91
C PRO A 175 3.62 28.76 -20.96
N LEU A 176 3.83 27.66 -21.69
CA LEU A 176 4.79 27.56 -22.79
C LEU A 176 4.69 28.89 -23.51
N PHE A 177 5.67 29.76 -23.30
CA PHE A 177 5.69 31.06 -23.94
C PHE A 177 5.68 30.68 -25.40
N GLU A 178 4.57 30.94 -26.10
CA GLU A 178 4.45 30.63 -27.52
C GLU A 178 5.68 31.26 -28.13
N LEU A 179 6.66 30.41 -28.48
CA LEU A 179 7.89 30.87 -29.07
C LEU A 179 7.42 31.72 -30.25
N PRO A 180 7.84 33.00 -30.34
CA PRO A 180 7.44 33.84 -31.45
C PRO A 180 7.67 33.02 -32.72
N PRO A 181 6.68 32.97 -33.63
CA PRO A 181 6.71 32.05 -34.77
C PRO A 181 8.10 32.15 -35.38
N LEU A 182 8.83 31.04 -35.33
CA LEU A 182 10.18 30.96 -35.87
C LEU A 182 10.09 31.57 -37.27
N GLY A 183 10.78 32.69 -37.46
CA GLY A 183 10.81 33.35 -38.76
C GLY A 183 11.20 32.33 -39.83
N LEU A 184 10.73 32.52 -41.06
CA LEU A 184 11.03 31.68 -42.23
C LEU A 184 12.44 31.09 -42.11
N GLU A 185 12.51 29.75 -42.04
CA GLU A 185 13.77 29.02 -42.12
C GLU A 185 14.56 29.57 -43.31
N PRO A 186 15.79 30.08 -43.09
CA PRO A 186 16.65 30.49 -44.18
C PRO A 186 16.88 29.29 -45.10
N ASP A 187 16.85 29.55 -46.41
CA ASP A 187 17.03 28.57 -47.48
C ASP A 187 18.21 27.64 -47.17
N ALA A 188 18.01 26.33 -47.32
CA ALA A 188 18.91 25.25 -46.91
C ALA A 188 20.28 25.24 -47.62
N GLU A 189 20.58 26.23 -48.45
CA GLU A 189 21.85 26.38 -49.17
C GLU A 189 22.85 27.33 -48.48
N GLU A 190 22.47 28.08 -47.44
CA GLU A 190 23.36 29.10 -46.82
C GLU A 190 23.80 28.83 -45.36
N VAL A 191 23.39 27.71 -44.76
CA VAL A 191 23.88 27.30 -43.43
C VAL A 191 24.38 25.86 -43.50
N ILE A 192 25.61 25.70 -43.96
CA ILE A 192 26.42 24.54 -43.59
C ILE A 192 26.93 24.86 -42.18
N PRO A 193 26.36 24.30 -41.11
CA PRO A 193 26.99 24.42 -39.81
C PRO A 193 28.36 23.73 -39.89
N PRO A 194 29.43 24.32 -39.32
CA PRO A 194 30.66 23.57 -39.09
C PRO A 194 30.29 22.31 -38.30
N ASP A 195 30.89 21.18 -38.69
CA ASP A 195 30.59 19.86 -38.15
C ASP A 195 30.31 19.90 -36.64
N PRO A 196 29.18 19.32 -36.18
CA PRO A 196 28.93 19.20 -34.75
C PRO A 196 30.08 18.39 -34.15
N VAL A 197 30.92 19.07 -33.37
CA VAL A 197 31.93 18.44 -32.54
C VAL A 197 31.17 17.54 -31.56
N LEU A 198 31.09 16.25 -31.88
CA LEU A 198 30.35 15.22 -31.16
C LEU A 198 30.96 14.87 -29.80
N ASN A 199 32.02 15.57 -29.39
CA ASN A 199 32.52 15.56 -28.02
C ASN A 199 32.28 16.95 -27.42
N PRO A 200 31.35 17.13 -26.46
CA PRO A 200 31.47 18.28 -25.58
C PRO A 200 32.89 18.27 -25.00
N PRO A 201 33.62 19.40 -25.03
CA PRO A 201 34.93 19.46 -24.40
C PRO A 201 34.75 19.01 -22.96
N LEU A 202 35.49 17.97 -22.55
CA LEU A 202 35.61 17.62 -21.14
C LEU A 202 35.90 18.91 -20.36
N PRO A 203 35.33 19.08 -19.17
CA PRO A 203 35.54 20.31 -18.41
C PRO A 203 37.05 20.55 -18.25
N ASP A 204 37.54 21.64 -18.84
CA ASP A 204 38.95 22.10 -18.79
C ASP A 204 39.51 22.15 -17.35
N GLN A 205 38.63 22.10 -16.35
CA GLN A 205 38.91 22.06 -14.93
C GLN A 205 39.79 20.86 -14.52
N LEU A 206 39.61 19.68 -15.14
CA LEU A 206 40.43 18.50 -14.81
C LEU A 206 41.90 18.69 -15.20
N GLN A 207 42.17 19.36 -16.32
CA GLN A 207 43.53 19.65 -16.79
C GLN A 207 44.25 20.68 -15.92
N SER A 208 43.51 21.46 -15.12
CA SER A 208 44.07 22.48 -14.23
C SER A 208 44.52 21.93 -12.88
N LEU A 209 44.09 20.72 -12.52
CA LEU A 209 44.47 20.08 -11.26
C LEU A 209 45.88 19.50 -11.35
N SER A 210 46.70 19.80 -10.35
CA SER A 210 48.02 19.18 -10.24
C SER A 210 47.89 17.70 -9.87
N GLN A 211 48.80 16.85 -10.37
CA GLN A 211 48.82 15.42 -10.06
C GLN A 211 48.88 15.14 -8.54
N GLN A 212 49.49 16.05 -7.77
CA GLN A 212 49.52 16.01 -6.30
C GLN A 212 48.13 16.20 -5.67
N GLN A 213 47.30 17.09 -6.22
CA GLN A 213 45.93 17.31 -5.75
C GLN A 213 45.04 16.12 -6.06
N ILE A 214 45.19 15.52 -7.24
CA ILE A 214 44.46 14.31 -7.63
C ILE A 214 44.81 13.16 -6.68
N GLN A 215 46.11 12.92 -6.41
CA GLN A 215 46.54 11.89 -5.46
C GLN A 215 46.03 12.15 -4.04
N ALA A 216 46.07 13.39 -3.56
CA ALA A 216 45.53 13.75 -2.25
C ALA A 216 44.01 13.50 -2.17
N ALA A 217 43.27 13.82 -3.24
CA ALA A 217 41.83 13.63 -3.30
C ALA A 217 41.45 12.13 -3.30
N LEU A 218 42.16 11.32 -4.09
CA LEU A 218 41.98 9.87 -4.12
C LEU A 218 42.30 9.22 -2.76
N GLN A 219 43.35 9.67 -2.08
CA GLN A 219 43.70 9.18 -0.75
C GLN A 219 42.61 9.50 0.27
N ALA A 220 42.10 10.74 0.27
CA ALA A 220 41.02 11.16 1.16
C ALA A 220 39.72 10.37 0.90
N LEU A 221 39.41 10.11 -0.37
CA LEU A 221 38.27 9.27 -0.76
C LEU A 221 38.44 7.82 -0.29
N ALA A 222 39.62 7.22 -0.49
CA ALA A 222 39.91 5.86 -0.05
C ALA A 222 39.81 5.71 1.47
N ASP A 223 40.36 6.66 2.22
CA ASP A 223 40.33 6.64 3.69
C ASP A 223 38.91 6.74 4.23
N ALA A 224 38.06 7.62 3.66
CA ALA A 224 36.67 7.75 4.06
C ALA A 224 35.83 6.50 3.72
N LEU A 225 36.09 5.86 2.58
CA LEU A 225 35.36 4.66 2.14
C LEU A 225 35.82 3.36 2.82
N ARG A 226 36.96 3.37 3.54
CA ARG A 226 37.56 2.16 4.14
C ARG A 226 36.72 1.58 5.28
N ASP A 227 36.01 2.43 6.01
CA ASP A 227 35.29 2.02 7.22
C ASP A 227 33.97 1.29 6.93
N GLN A 228 33.40 1.49 5.73
CA GLN A 228 32.13 0.85 5.35
C GLN A 228 32.36 -0.47 4.62
N ALA A 229 31.66 -1.51 5.06
CA ALA A 229 31.77 -2.83 4.43
C ALA A 229 31.35 -2.83 2.95
N ALA A 230 30.41 -1.95 2.56
CA ALA A 230 29.91 -1.83 1.20
C ALA A 230 30.88 -1.13 0.23
N SER A 231 31.73 -0.22 0.72
CA SER A 231 32.70 0.53 -0.11
C SER A 231 34.15 0.09 0.06
N ARG A 232 34.41 -0.94 0.89
CA ARG A 232 35.76 -1.45 1.12
C ARG A 232 36.47 -1.88 -0.17
N ALA A 233 35.74 -2.52 -1.09
CA ALA A 233 36.28 -2.93 -2.39
C ALA A 233 36.77 -1.73 -3.23
N ILE A 234 36.03 -0.61 -3.19
CA ILE A 234 36.40 0.64 -3.86
C ILE A 234 37.67 1.20 -3.23
N SER A 235 37.75 1.29 -1.89
CA SER A 235 38.95 1.79 -1.20
C SER A 235 40.21 0.96 -1.51
N GLU A 236 40.08 -0.37 -1.57
CA GLU A 236 41.19 -1.28 -1.87
C GLU A 236 41.62 -1.22 -3.35
N ALA A 237 40.71 -0.88 -4.28
CA ALA A 237 41.06 -0.60 -5.66
C ALA A 237 41.83 0.73 -5.80
N ILE A 238 41.36 1.79 -5.13
CA ILE A 238 42.05 3.09 -5.12
C ILE A 238 43.45 2.96 -4.49
N ASP A 239 43.59 2.25 -3.36
CA ASP A 239 44.88 2.01 -2.70
C ASP A 239 45.89 1.27 -3.59
N ARG A 240 45.40 0.42 -4.51
CA ARG A 240 46.24 -0.31 -5.48
C ARG A 240 46.59 0.52 -6.71
N GLY A 241 46.01 1.71 -6.87
CA GLY A 241 46.10 2.52 -8.09
C GLY A 241 45.27 1.96 -9.25
N ASP A 242 44.32 1.06 -8.98
CA ASP A 242 43.43 0.44 -9.96
C ASP A 242 42.14 1.29 -10.06
N LEU A 243 42.24 2.43 -10.76
CA LEU A 243 41.16 3.42 -10.83
C LEU A 243 39.95 2.90 -11.61
N GLY A 244 40.15 2.18 -12.72
CA GLY A 244 39.07 1.54 -13.46
C GLY A 244 38.36 0.45 -12.65
N GLY A 245 39.11 -0.34 -11.87
CA GLY A 245 38.52 -1.28 -10.92
C GLY A 245 37.68 -0.56 -9.84
N ALA A 246 38.13 0.59 -9.35
CA ALA A 246 37.37 1.40 -8.40
C ALA A 246 36.09 1.99 -9.03
N ALA A 247 36.15 2.45 -10.28
CA ALA A 247 35.01 2.95 -11.03
C ALA A 247 33.95 1.86 -11.27
N GLU A 248 34.37 0.63 -11.62
CA GLU A 248 33.45 -0.49 -11.78
C GLU A 248 32.75 -0.86 -10.46
N GLU A 249 33.48 -0.89 -9.34
CA GLU A 249 32.89 -1.14 -8.02
C GLU A 249 31.96 0.01 -7.57
N MET A 250 32.24 1.27 -7.95
CA MET A 250 31.31 2.38 -7.72
C MET A 250 29.99 2.22 -8.50
N ARG A 251 30.05 1.83 -9.79
CA ARG A 251 28.85 1.55 -10.59
C ARG A 251 28.02 0.42 -9.99
N ARG A 252 28.67 -0.67 -9.57
CA ARG A 252 28.00 -1.79 -8.86
C ARG A 252 27.39 -1.35 -7.52
N LEU A 253 28.04 -0.45 -6.79
CA LEU A 253 27.50 0.12 -5.56
C LEU A 253 26.27 0.99 -5.85
N ALA A 254 26.30 1.78 -6.93
CA ALA A 254 25.16 2.58 -7.39
C ALA A 254 23.94 1.69 -7.71
N ASP A 255 24.14 0.60 -8.46
CA ASP A 255 23.08 -0.37 -8.77
C ASP A 255 22.46 -1.00 -7.51
N ARG A 256 23.28 -1.27 -6.49
CA ARG A 256 22.86 -1.89 -5.22
C ARG A 256 22.38 -0.91 -4.17
N LEU A 257 22.46 0.40 -4.44
CA LEU A 257 22.18 1.44 -3.45
C LEU A 257 20.75 1.33 -2.89
N GLY A 258 19.79 0.96 -3.73
CA GLY A 258 18.39 0.73 -3.35
C GLY A 258 18.15 -0.53 -2.51
N GLU A 259 19.08 -1.47 -2.51
CA GLU A 259 19.03 -2.70 -1.71
C GLU A 259 19.66 -2.51 -0.32
N LEU A 260 20.46 -1.46 -0.13
CA LEU A 260 21.07 -1.14 1.15
C LEU A 260 20.01 -0.72 2.18
N SER A 261 20.23 -1.11 3.43
CA SER A 261 19.40 -0.62 4.54
C SER A 261 19.52 0.89 4.70
N GLY A 262 18.50 1.56 5.22
CA GLY A 262 18.54 3.01 5.46
C GLY A 262 19.68 3.44 6.38
N GLN A 263 20.10 2.59 7.33
CA GLN A 263 21.27 2.86 8.17
C GLN A 263 22.57 2.82 7.34
N ALA A 264 22.74 1.82 6.46
CA ALA A 264 23.91 1.73 5.59
C ALA A 264 23.97 2.88 4.57
N GLN A 265 22.81 3.34 4.07
CA GLN A 265 22.73 4.52 3.20
C GLN A 265 23.17 5.80 3.94
N GLN A 266 22.75 5.95 5.21
CA GLN A 266 23.14 7.10 6.03
C GLN A 266 24.64 7.07 6.38
N GLU A 267 25.19 5.90 6.68
CA GLU A 267 26.61 5.69 6.94
C GLU A 267 27.47 5.97 5.70
N LEU A 268 27.01 5.53 4.51
CA LEU A 268 27.64 5.88 3.24
C LEU A 268 27.61 7.39 3.00
N GLY A 269 26.48 8.06 3.20
CA GLY A 269 26.36 9.51 3.04
C GLY A 269 27.32 10.29 3.95
N GLN A 270 27.46 9.87 5.22
CA GLN A 270 28.46 10.45 6.13
C GLN A 270 29.89 10.28 5.62
N SER A 271 30.21 9.12 5.05
CA SER A 271 31.53 8.83 4.48
C SER A 271 31.80 9.71 3.25
N LEU A 272 30.81 9.94 2.38
CA LEU A 272 30.94 10.85 1.24
C LEU A 272 31.13 12.31 1.68
N GLN A 273 30.42 12.74 2.73
CA GLN A 273 30.58 14.06 3.31
C GLN A 273 31.99 14.26 3.90
N GLU A 274 32.48 13.28 4.66
CA GLU A 274 33.83 13.30 5.24
C GLU A 274 34.90 13.35 4.13
N ALA A 275 34.71 12.58 3.05
CA ALA A 275 35.58 12.66 1.87
C ALA A 275 35.55 14.07 1.27
N ALA A 276 34.37 14.66 1.05
CA ALA A 276 34.25 16.01 0.48
C ALA A 276 34.91 17.09 1.36
N GLU A 277 34.78 16.98 2.69
CA GLU A 277 35.41 17.89 3.65
C GLU A 277 36.94 17.75 3.68
N ASN A 278 37.45 16.52 3.59
CA ASN A 278 38.89 16.24 3.59
C ASN A 278 39.57 16.62 2.27
N ILE A 279 38.88 16.45 1.13
CA ILE A 279 39.35 16.91 -0.18
C ILE A 279 39.36 18.45 -0.23
N GLY A 280 38.34 19.07 0.37
CA GLY A 280 38.20 20.52 0.44
C GLY A 280 37.93 21.16 -0.93
N GLY A 281 37.79 22.49 -0.95
CA GLY A 281 37.46 23.24 -2.17
C GLY A 281 38.57 23.34 -3.22
N GLU A 282 39.68 22.62 -3.06
CA GLU A 282 40.83 22.66 -3.97
C GLU A 282 40.67 21.72 -5.18
N ALA A 283 39.76 20.75 -5.10
CA ALA A 283 39.42 19.85 -6.20
C ALA A 283 37.90 19.77 -6.44
N PRO A 284 37.28 20.85 -6.95
CA PRO A 284 35.83 20.92 -7.20
C PRO A 284 35.23 19.72 -7.94
N PRO A 285 35.89 19.14 -8.98
CA PRO A 285 35.37 17.99 -9.70
C PRO A 285 35.09 16.76 -8.82
N PHE A 286 35.79 16.60 -7.69
CA PHE A 286 35.53 15.52 -6.74
C PHE A 286 34.50 15.90 -5.68
N THR A 287 34.52 17.15 -5.22
CA THR A 287 33.64 17.58 -4.12
C THR A 287 32.18 17.69 -4.55
N ASP A 288 31.91 18.14 -5.78
CA ASP A 288 30.54 18.40 -6.21
C ASP A 288 29.70 17.10 -6.28
N PRO A 289 30.20 15.99 -6.87
CA PRO A 289 29.50 14.71 -6.83
C PRO A 289 29.38 14.15 -5.41
N LEU A 290 30.42 14.27 -4.57
CA LEU A 290 30.37 13.76 -3.19
C LEU A 290 29.32 14.48 -2.33
N GLN A 291 29.24 15.81 -2.44
CA GLN A 291 28.23 16.62 -1.75
C GLN A 291 26.83 16.32 -2.27
N SER A 292 26.66 16.24 -3.59
CA SER A 292 25.39 15.91 -4.24
C SER A 292 24.91 14.50 -3.84
N GLY A 293 25.82 13.53 -3.80
CA GLY A 293 25.55 12.17 -3.35
C GLY A 293 25.13 12.11 -1.88
N ASN A 294 25.81 12.84 -0.99
CA ASN A 294 25.42 12.95 0.42
C ASN A 294 24.05 13.61 0.59
N GLU A 295 23.78 14.74 -0.07
CA GLU A 295 22.47 15.42 0.00
C GLU A 295 21.34 14.53 -0.54
N ALA A 296 21.59 13.82 -1.63
CA ALA A 296 20.64 12.87 -2.21
C ALA A 296 20.36 11.70 -1.26
N LEU A 297 21.38 11.15 -0.59
CA LEU A 297 21.20 10.10 0.42
C LEU A 297 20.43 10.59 1.66
N GLN A 298 20.70 11.81 2.14
CA GLN A 298 20.00 12.39 3.28
C GLN A 298 18.52 12.68 3.00
N THR A 299 18.21 13.09 1.77
CA THR A 299 16.83 13.38 1.34
C THR A 299 16.06 12.13 0.89
N GLY A 300 16.73 10.97 0.82
CA GLY A 300 16.16 9.72 0.30
C GLY A 300 15.97 9.73 -1.22
N ASN A 301 16.62 10.64 -1.94
CA ASN A 301 16.62 10.70 -3.40
C ASN A 301 17.65 9.71 -3.99
N LEU A 302 17.32 8.42 -3.97
CA LEU A 302 18.21 7.37 -4.47
C LEU A 302 18.67 7.60 -5.93
N PRO A 303 17.81 8.01 -6.89
CA PRO A 303 18.26 8.31 -8.26
C PRO A 303 19.31 9.42 -8.35
N GLY A 304 19.24 10.43 -7.47
CA GLY A 304 20.27 11.47 -7.41
C GLY A 304 21.60 10.96 -6.84
N ALA A 305 21.53 10.05 -5.86
CA ALA A 305 22.72 9.45 -5.26
C ALA A 305 23.40 8.46 -6.21
N THR A 306 22.64 7.71 -7.03
CA THR A 306 23.21 6.84 -8.08
C THR A 306 23.91 7.66 -9.15
N GLN A 307 23.28 8.75 -9.63
CA GLN A 307 23.91 9.66 -10.60
C GLN A 307 25.24 10.22 -10.07
N ALA A 308 25.27 10.67 -8.81
CA ALA A 308 26.50 11.20 -8.22
C ALA A 308 27.63 10.14 -8.11
N LEU A 309 27.31 8.87 -7.88
CA LEU A 309 28.28 7.78 -7.87
C LEU A 309 28.76 7.42 -9.29
N GLU A 310 27.88 7.50 -10.29
CA GLU A 310 28.24 7.33 -11.70
C GLU A 310 29.15 8.45 -12.19
N ASP A 311 28.88 9.70 -11.82
CA ASP A 311 29.72 10.86 -12.14
C ASP A 311 31.13 10.69 -11.53
N LEU A 312 31.24 10.15 -10.31
CA LEU A 312 32.53 9.81 -9.70
C LEU A 312 33.24 8.67 -10.41
N ALA A 313 32.51 7.64 -10.85
CA ALA A 313 33.08 6.54 -11.60
C ALA A 313 33.64 7.00 -12.96
N GLU A 314 32.91 7.87 -13.67
CA GLU A 314 33.37 8.47 -14.93
C GLU A 314 34.59 9.38 -14.72
N LEU A 315 34.63 10.13 -13.61
CA LEU A 315 35.78 10.93 -13.22
C LEU A 315 37.04 10.06 -13.03
N LEU A 316 36.91 8.90 -12.37
CA LEU A 316 38.02 7.97 -12.16
C LEU A 316 38.53 7.37 -13.47
N ASP A 317 37.64 6.93 -14.37
CA ASP A 317 37.99 6.42 -15.69
C ASP A 317 38.74 7.49 -16.51
N THR A 318 38.28 8.75 -16.45
CA THR A 318 38.92 9.88 -17.15
C THR A 318 40.35 10.13 -16.64
N ILE A 319 40.59 9.97 -15.33
CA ILE A 319 41.92 10.12 -14.73
C ILE A 319 42.84 8.97 -15.16
N GLU A 320 42.33 7.75 -15.21
CA GLU A 320 43.09 6.57 -15.68
C GLU A 320 43.50 6.72 -17.15
N GLU A 321 42.58 7.17 -18.00
CA GLU A 321 42.86 7.41 -19.42
C GLU A 321 43.91 8.53 -19.60
N SER A 322 43.91 9.53 -18.70
CA SER A 322 44.89 10.63 -18.72
C SER A 322 46.28 10.23 -18.19
N ASP A 323 46.37 9.29 -17.25
CA ASP A 323 47.65 8.83 -16.67
C ASP A 323 48.30 7.71 -17.49
N SER A 324 47.55 7.08 -18.41
CA SER A 324 48.05 6.11 -19.37
C SER A 324 48.91 6.83 -20.42
N PRO A 325 50.26 6.74 -20.36
CA PRO A 325 51.11 7.40 -21.35
C PRO A 325 50.81 6.78 -22.71
N ASP A 326 50.38 7.64 -23.62
CA ASP A 326 49.93 7.41 -24.99
C ASP A 326 50.92 6.59 -25.85
N GLU A 327 51.10 5.30 -25.55
CA GLU A 327 51.87 4.35 -26.37
C GLU A 327 51.08 3.90 -27.61
N SER A 328 49.83 4.34 -27.76
CA SER A 328 48.90 3.89 -28.81
C SER A 328 48.84 4.80 -30.05
N GLN A 329 49.40 6.02 -30.00
CA GLN A 329 49.24 6.98 -31.11
C GLN A 329 50.29 6.90 -32.25
N SER A 330 51.19 5.92 -32.24
CA SER A 330 52.29 5.86 -33.23
C SER A 330 52.07 4.95 -34.47
N GLU A 331 50.96 4.24 -34.65
CA GLU A 331 50.80 3.29 -35.79
C GLU A 331 49.70 3.62 -36.82
N SER A 332 48.90 4.67 -36.67
CA SER A 332 47.77 4.93 -37.59
C SER A 332 48.03 5.93 -38.73
N GLN A 333 49.28 6.41 -38.90
CA GLN A 333 49.62 7.39 -39.94
C GLN A 333 50.54 6.79 -41.02
N SER A 334 50.10 5.72 -41.68
CA SER A 334 50.71 5.20 -42.91
C SER A 334 49.72 4.40 -43.77
N GLN A 335 48.70 5.05 -44.34
CA GLN A 335 48.20 4.61 -45.65
C GLN A 335 47.65 5.77 -46.47
N SER A 336 48.56 6.28 -47.29
CA SER A 336 48.37 7.22 -48.40
C SER A 336 47.54 6.64 -49.54
N ASP A 337 46.69 7.51 -50.10
CA ASP A 337 46.40 7.68 -51.54
C ASP A 337 46.03 6.47 -52.40
N GLN A 338 44.75 6.36 -52.76
CA GLN A 338 44.38 5.89 -54.11
C GLN A 338 43.07 6.54 -54.62
N PRO A 339 43.06 7.17 -55.81
CA PRO A 339 41.90 7.87 -56.35
C PRO A 339 41.02 7.00 -57.27
N ALA A 340 39.72 7.29 -57.21
CA ALA A 340 38.65 7.18 -58.22
C ALA A 340 38.77 6.17 -59.38
N ASP A 341 37.77 5.27 -59.49
CA ASP A 341 37.16 4.94 -60.79
C ASP A 341 35.70 4.47 -60.66
N SER A 342 34.95 4.74 -61.73
CA SER A 342 33.50 4.69 -61.91
C SER A 342 32.93 3.27 -62.09
N GLY A 343 31.62 3.13 -61.89
CA GLY A 343 30.79 2.32 -62.80
C GLY A 343 29.92 1.20 -62.19
N SER A 344 28.61 1.46 -62.23
CA SER A 344 27.55 0.57 -62.75
C SER A 344 27.16 -0.75 -62.05
N GLU A 345 25.91 -0.71 -61.57
CA GLU A 345 24.83 -1.70 -61.75
C GLU A 345 24.72 -2.98 -60.89
N PRO A 346 23.48 -3.49 -60.71
CA PRO A 346 23.06 -4.33 -59.58
C PRO A 346 22.93 -5.82 -59.96
N GLY A 347 23.03 -6.70 -58.97
CA GLY A 347 22.57 -8.07 -59.13
C GLY A 347 23.08 -9.08 -58.11
N GLU A 348 22.12 -9.85 -57.60
CA GLU A 348 22.20 -11.31 -57.48
C GLU A 348 22.65 -11.93 -56.14
N SER A 349 21.62 -12.52 -55.51
CA SER A 349 21.58 -13.69 -54.63
C SER A 349 22.81 -14.60 -54.47
N GLY A 350 23.00 -15.06 -53.23
CA GLY A 350 23.68 -16.30 -52.84
C GLY A 350 24.01 -16.26 -51.35
N GLN A 351 23.22 -16.83 -50.45
CA GLN A 351 23.16 -18.27 -50.11
C GLN A 351 24.55 -18.87 -49.86
N GLY A 352 24.90 -19.04 -48.58
CA GLY A 352 26.12 -19.69 -48.13
C GLY A 352 26.10 -19.97 -46.64
N ASP A 353 25.94 -21.25 -46.30
CA ASP A 353 25.97 -21.90 -44.99
C ASP A 353 27.29 -21.71 -44.20
N GLN A 354 27.17 -21.57 -42.87
CA GLN A 354 28.10 -22.05 -41.83
C GLN A 354 27.44 -21.78 -40.46
N GLN A 355 26.80 -22.74 -39.78
CA GLN A 355 27.30 -23.93 -39.09
C GLN A 355 28.22 -23.62 -37.89
N GLY A 356 27.63 -23.71 -36.70
CA GLY A 356 28.26 -23.66 -35.37
C GLY A 356 27.27 -23.02 -34.38
N GLY A 357 26.49 -23.73 -33.56
CA GLY A 357 26.81 -24.90 -32.75
C GLY A 357 27.06 -24.41 -31.31
N GLY A 358 26.00 -24.30 -30.49
CA GLY A 358 26.11 -23.87 -29.10
C GLY A 358 24.76 -23.81 -28.41
N ASP A 359 24.40 -24.93 -27.77
CA ASP A 359 23.24 -25.14 -26.91
C ASP A 359 23.12 -24.12 -25.75
N GLY A 360 21.89 -23.74 -25.42
CA GLY A 360 21.61 -22.87 -24.27
C GLY A 360 20.12 -22.57 -24.09
N ALA A 361 19.38 -23.60 -23.71
CA ALA A 361 17.92 -23.61 -23.48
C ALA A 361 17.43 -22.60 -22.43
N GLY A 362 16.24 -22.03 -22.65
CA GLY A 362 15.46 -21.42 -21.56
C GLY A 362 14.38 -20.41 -21.95
N GLU A 363 13.57 -20.69 -22.98
CA GLU A 363 12.39 -19.91 -23.35
C GLU A 363 11.18 -20.29 -22.47
N GLY A 364 10.30 -19.32 -22.20
CA GLY A 364 9.06 -19.55 -21.46
C GLY A 364 8.17 -18.31 -21.34
N ASN A 365 7.94 -17.62 -22.46
CA ASN A 365 6.88 -16.63 -22.64
C ASN A 365 5.70 -17.34 -23.29
N GLU A 366 4.53 -17.37 -22.66
CA GLU A 366 3.28 -17.68 -23.37
C GLU A 366 2.07 -17.12 -22.61
N GLY A 367 1.55 -16.01 -23.15
CA GLY A 367 0.15 -15.63 -23.02
C GLY A 367 -0.61 -16.12 -24.26
N GLY A 368 -1.86 -16.56 -24.07
CA GLY A 368 -2.72 -16.95 -25.19
C GLY A 368 -4.09 -17.44 -24.73
N GLU A 369 -5.07 -16.54 -24.71
CA GLU A 369 -6.50 -16.83 -24.74
C GLU A 369 -6.87 -17.60 -26.02
N GLY A 370 -7.70 -18.64 -25.89
CA GLY A 370 -8.25 -19.40 -27.01
C GLY A 370 -9.34 -20.38 -26.58
N ASP A 371 -10.51 -20.21 -27.18
CA ASP A 371 -11.83 -20.77 -26.84
C ASP A 371 -12.08 -22.16 -27.51
N GLN A 372 -12.59 -23.14 -26.73
CA GLN A 372 -13.38 -24.35 -27.10
C GLN A 372 -12.75 -25.49 -27.96
N PRO A 373 -13.32 -26.73 -28.02
CA PRO A 373 -14.33 -27.41 -27.18
C PRO A 373 -14.03 -28.91 -26.81
N LEU A 374 -14.84 -29.46 -25.89
CA LEU A 374 -15.26 -30.87 -25.74
C LEU A 374 -14.21 -32.00 -25.54
N GLY A 375 -14.32 -32.63 -24.37
CA GLY A 375 -14.17 -34.08 -24.21
C GLY A 375 -12.88 -34.53 -23.54
N GLU A 376 -12.96 -34.85 -22.25
CA GLU A 376 -12.65 -36.20 -21.75
C GLU A 376 -12.98 -36.28 -20.25
N GLU A 377 -13.57 -37.41 -19.89
CA GLU A 377 -14.16 -37.73 -18.61
C GLU A 377 -13.04 -38.01 -17.60
N GLU A 378 -12.82 -37.11 -16.65
CA GLU A 378 -11.97 -37.42 -15.50
C GLU A 378 -12.70 -38.38 -14.55
N GLU A 379 -12.13 -39.57 -14.52
CA GLU A 379 -12.38 -40.73 -13.69
C GLU A 379 -12.46 -40.35 -12.20
N ARG A 380 -13.69 -40.19 -11.70
CA ARG A 380 -13.97 -40.03 -10.26
C ARG A 380 -13.72 -41.36 -9.55
N LEU A 381 -12.70 -41.39 -8.70
CA LEU A 381 -12.47 -42.44 -7.72
C LEU A 381 -13.76 -42.71 -6.91
N PRO A 382 -14.29 -43.95 -6.88
CA PRO A 382 -15.41 -44.30 -6.03
C PRO A 382 -14.90 -44.52 -4.61
N ILE A 383 -14.86 -43.44 -3.82
CA ILE A 383 -14.76 -43.55 -2.36
C ILE A 383 -16.18 -43.42 -1.83
N ASP A 384 -16.84 -44.56 -1.63
CA ASP A 384 -18.01 -44.67 -0.77
C ASP A 384 -17.53 -44.37 0.67
N GLY A 385 -17.66 -43.11 1.07
CA GLY A 385 -17.43 -42.71 2.45
C GLY A 385 -18.61 -43.16 3.30
N ASP A 386 -18.42 -44.24 4.07
CA ASP A 386 -19.31 -44.57 5.18
C ASP A 386 -19.38 -43.37 6.15
N PRO A 387 -20.58 -42.84 6.44
CA PRO A 387 -20.72 -41.78 7.42
C PRO A 387 -20.33 -42.32 8.80
N LEU A 388 -19.27 -41.75 9.38
CA LEU A 388 -18.90 -42.00 10.77
C LEU A 388 -20.07 -41.57 11.67
N GLU A 389 -20.80 -42.52 12.23
CA GLU A 389 -21.72 -42.28 13.33
C GLU A 389 -20.90 -41.85 14.55
N LEU A 390 -20.89 -40.55 14.83
CA LEU A 390 -20.41 -40.04 16.11
C LEU A 390 -21.41 -40.49 17.18
N GLU A 391 -21.07 -41.55 17.90
CA GLU A 391 -21.74 -41.92 19.15
C GLU A 391 -21.70 -40.71 20.10
N SER A 392 -22.85 -40.04 20.21
CA SER A 392 -23.08 -39.00 21.19
C SER A 392 -23.14 -39.67 22.57
N ASP A 393 -22.01 -39.65 23.26
CA ASP A 393 -21.88 -40.11 24.63
C ASP A 393 -22.76 -39.24 25.53
N LEU A 394 -23.90 -39.78 25.96
CA LEU A 394 -24.97 -39.09 26.68
C LEU A 394 -24.62 -38.77 28.15
N ASP A 395 -23.42 -39.13 28.61
CA ASP A 395 -22.99 -38.96 30.01
C ASP A 395 -22.12 -37.71 30.24
N LEU A 396 -21.93 -36.83 29.23
CA LEU A 396 -21.11 -35.61 29.34
C LEU A 396 -21.91 -34.29 29.40
N GLU A 397 -23.24 -34.31 29.30
CA GLU A 397 -24.06 -33.09 29.35
C GLU A 397 -24.31 -32.52 30.76
N ASP A 398 -23.95 -33.24 31.83
CA ASP A 398 -24.28 -32.84 33.21
C ASP A 398 -23.14 -32.12 33.96
N ARG A 399 -22.09 -31.66 33.26
CA ARG A 399 -20.88 -31.11 33.91
C ARG A 399 -20.42 -29.71 33.52
N VAL A 400 -21.23 -28.90 32.83
CA VAL A 400 -20.80 -27.55 32.44
C VAL A 400 -21.86 -26.49 32.78
N LEU A 401 -21.42 -25.52 33.59
CA LEU A 401 -22.07 -24.26 34.02
C LEU A 401 -22.96 -24.34 35.28
N GLN A 402 -22.36 -24.69 36.43
CA GLN A 402 -22.80 -24.04 37.67
C GLN A 402 -22.43 -22.55 37.57
N PRO A 403 -23.39 -21.61 37.62
CA PRO A 403 -23.06 -20.21 37.78
C PRO A 403 -22.43 -20.02 39.16
N SER A 404 -21.30 -19.32 39.21
CA SER A 404 -20.70 -18.88 40.47
C SER A 404 -21.72 -18.00 41.20
N GLU A 405 -22.36 -18.53 42.24
CA GLU A 405 -23.09 -17.75 43.24
C GLU A 405 -22.07 -16.87 43.97
N LEU A 406 -21.86 -15.66 43.44
CA LEU A 406 -21.14 -14.62 44.14
C LEU A 406 -22.15 -13.95 45.07
N ASP A 407 -22.21 -14.43 46.30
CA ASP A 407 -22.89 -13.79 47.43
C ASP A 407 -22.27 -12.40 47.67
N ALA A 408 -22.81 -11.38 47.00
CA ALA A 408 -22.61 -10.00 47.37
C ALA A 408 -23.59 -9.67 48.49
N GLN A 409 -23.14 -9.94 49.72
CA GLN A 409 -23.79 -9.54 50.95
C GLN A 409 -23.80 -8.01 51.03
N THR A 410 -24.97 -7.41 50.83
CA THR A 410 -25.20 -5.97 50.98
C THR A 410 -25.23 -5.63 52.46
N ASP A 411 -24.06 -5.37 53.05
CA ASP A 411 -23.97 -4.67 54.32
C ASP A 411 -23.99 -3.15 54.07
N ASP A 412 -24.99 -2.54 54.70
CA ASP A 412 -25.22 -1.10 54.80
C ASP A 412 -24.08 -0.41 55.57
N ASP A 413 -23.97 0.90 55.37
CA ASP A 413 -23.15 1.85 56.13
C ASP A 413 -21.62 1.82 55.93
N ARG A 414 -21.12 2.63 54.99
CA ARG A 414 -20.18 3.74 55.30
C ARG A 414 -19.75 4.57 54.07
N ARG A 415 -19.79 5.89 54.28
CA ARG A 415 -19.31 6.99 53.44
C ARG A 415 -18.00 6.67 52.69
N THR A 416 -18.00 6.83 51.36
CA THR A 416 -16.77 6.89 50.55
C THR A 416 -16.65 8.27 49.88
N SER A 417 -15.89 9.14 50.54
CA SER A 417 -15.10 10.19 49.87
C SER A 417 -13.74 9.55 49.58
N ASP A 418 -13.61 8.79 48.50
CA ASP A 418 -12.28 8.57 47.88
C ASP A 418 -12.38 7.96 46.48
N SER A 419 -11.52 8.49 45.60
CA SER A 419 -11.51 8.27 44.15
C SER A 419 -10.73 7.00 43.79
N PRO A 420 -11.22 6.12 42.90
CA PRO A 420 -10.63 4.80 42.64
C PRO A 420 -9.49 4.79 41.59
N PHE A 421 -8.84 5.92 41.32
CA PHE A 421 -7.73 5.99 40.34
C PHE A 421 -6.34 6.15 40.95
N ALA A 422 -6.19 6.00 42.27
CA ALA A 422 -4.88 5.94 42.89
C ALA A 422 -4.24 4.55 42.66
N ARG A 423 -3.20 4.55 41.81
CA ARG A 423 -2.34 3.41 41.47
C ARG A 423 -1.84 2.70 42.74
N GLN A 424 -2.36 1.52 43.03
CA GLN A 424 -1.74 0.59 43.97
C GLN A 424 -0.48 -0.02 43.32
N PRO A 425 0.70 0.02 43.98
CA PRO A 425 1.84 -0.79 43.57
C PRO A 425 1.50 -2.27 43.81
N LEU A 426 1.40 -3.03 42.72
CA LEU A 426 1.26 -4.49 42.74
C LEU A 426 2.54 -5.12 43.31
N ASN A 427 2.53 -5.37 44.61
CA ASN A 427 3.38 -6.37 45.25
C ASN A 427 2.63 -7.71 45.16
N ALA A 428 2.49 -8.24 43.95
CA ALA A 428 1.99 -9.60 43.74
C ALA A 428 3.19 -10.55 43.87
N SER A 429 3.20 -11.34 44.94
CA SER A 429 4.12 -12.45 45.14
C SER A 429 4.05 -13.40 43.94
N SER A 430 5.21 -13.82 43.42
CA SER A 430 5.36 -14.63 42.20
C SER A 430 4.76 -16.04 42.25
N ASP A 431 4.11 -16.44 43.35
CA ASP A 431 3.57 -17.78 43.57
C ASP A 431 2.10 -17.94 43.15
N ASP A 432 1.38 -16.86 42.80
CA ASP A 432 -0.05 -16.90 42.45
C ASP A 432 -0.33 -16.62 40.96
N LEU A 433 0.73 -16.44 40.17
CA LEU A 433 0.66 -16.47 38.71
C LEU A 433 0.79 -17.93 38.30
N GLY A 434 -0.33 -18.56 37.94
CA GLY A 434 -0.35 -19.91 37.37
C GLY A 434 0.65 -20.06 36.21
N PRO A 435 0.99 -21.30 35.81
CA PRO A 435 2.04 -21.57 34.83
C PRO A 435 1.84 -20.69 33.60
N ASP A 436 2.88 -19.91 33.28
CA ASP A 436 2.90 -18.95 32.19
C ASP A 436 2.29 -19.58 30.93
N PRO A 437 1.20 -19.05 30.36
CA PRO A 437 0.56 -19.62 29.17
C PRO A 437 1.47 -19.61 27.93
N LEU A 438 2.65 -18.97 28.01
CA LEU A 438 3.69 -18.99 26.99
C LEU A 438 4.82 -20.01 27.27
N SER A 439 4.79 -20.70 28.42
CA SER A 439 5.72 -21.79 28.72
C SER A 439 5.32 -23.05 27.92
N TYR A 440 5.80 -23.11 26.68
CA TYR A 440 5.71 -24.33 25.88
C TYR A 440 6.49 -25.46 26.59
N PRO A 441 5.89 -26.65 26.82
CA PRO A 441 6.60 -27.78 27.38
C PRO A 441 7.68 -28.22 26.39
N TRP A 442 8.94 -28.01 26.75
CA TRP A 442 10.12 -28.31 25.94
C TRP A 442 10.18 -29.79 25.55
N ASP A 443 9.61 -30.63 26.39
CA ASP A 443 9.38 -32.06 26.25
C ASP A 443 8.48 -32.45 25.06
N LYS A 444 7.75 -31.50 24.44
CA LYS A 444 6.98 -31.74 23.20
C LYS A 444 7.69 -31.31 21.91
N ARG A 445 8.89 -30.74 22.00
CA ARG A 445 9.61 -30.20 20.83
C ARG A 445 10.12 -31.30 19.89
N ASP A 446 10.48 -32.46 20.44
CA ASP A 446 10.99 -33.60 19.67
C ASP A 446 9.88 -34.30 18.87
N ILE A 447 8.66 -34.37 19.41
CA ILE A 447 7.49 -34.94 18.72
C ILE A 447 7.10 -34.10 17.50
N ILE A 448 7.17 -32.77 17.64
CA ILE A 448 6.87 -31.85 16.54
C ILE A 448 7.96 -31.96 15.46
N ARG A 449 9.25 -32.06 15.83
CA ARG A 449 10.32 -32.31 14.84
C ARG A 449 10.13 -33.61 14.06
N GLN A 450 9.65 -34.65 14.72
CA GLN A 450 9.42 -35.96 14.07
C GLN A 450 8.27 -35.92 13.05
N TYR A 451 7.32 -35.00 13.20
CA TYR A 451 6.19 -34.82 12.28
C TYR A 451 6.50 -33.93 11.06
N PHE A 452 7.52 -33.08 11.15
CA PHE A 452 7.83 -32.06 10.12
C PHE A 452 9.18 -32.27 9.42
N THR A 453 9.83 -33.42 9.60
CA THR A 453 11.02 -33.79 8.83
C THR A 453 10.61 -34.82 7.76
N PRO A 454 10.69 -34.50 6.46
CA PRO A 454 10.29 -35.40 5.37
C PRO A 454 11.20 -36.61 5.20
#